data_AF-A0A367FN77-F1
#
_entry.id   AF-A0A367FN77-F1
#
_cell.length_a   1.000
_cell.length_b   1.000
_cell.length_c   1.000
_cell.angle_alpha   90.00
_cell.angle_beta   90.00
_cell.angle_gamma   90.00
#
_symmetry.space_group_name_H-M   'P 1'
#
loop_
_entity.id
_entity.type
_entity.pdbx_description
1 polymer ?
#
loop_
_entity_poly.entity_id
_entity_poly.type
_entity_poly.pdbx_seq_one_letter_code
_entity_poly.pdbx_strand_id
1 'polypeptide(L)'
;MMARRRDTTWHGKFLVLVKGGMTFKSAVGVLGVSRATLSQHFRADPTFRVQARRLRLRGLHGPAADTSWHCLLPGLLASGLSIPQAAERLGRSPITVREHLHRFSDLRTAVEAALQQEVQTEPLPAPERSACPGPGSIDR
;
A
#
# COMPACT_ATOMS: atom_id res chain seq x y z
N MET A 1 29.46 -30.15 26.95
CA MET A 1 28.27 -30.15 26.08
C MET A 1 28.58 -29.29 24.85
N MET A 2 29.04 -29.91 23.75
CA MET A 2 29.37 -29.17 22.52
C MET A 2 28.07 -28.85 21.78
N ALA A 3 27.74 -27.56 21.64
CA ALA A 3 26.62 -27.12 20.82
C ALA A 3 26.88 -27.59 19.37
N ARG A 4 26.14 -28.61 18.92
CA ARG A 4 26.18 -29.06 17.52
C ARG A 4 25.95 -27.81 16.66
N ARG A 5 26.97 -27.39 15.90
CA ARG A 5 26.83 -26.31 14.92
C ARG A 5 25.66 -26.70 14.03
N ARG A 6 24.57 -25.93 14.11
CA ARG A 6 23.40 -26.14 13.26
C ARG A 6 23.89 -25.93 11.83
N ASP A 7 23.68 -26.91 10.96
CA ASP A 7 24.07 -26.78 9.57
C ASP A 7 23.23 -25.67 8.91
N THR A 8 23.86 -24.53 8.66
CA THR A 8 23.26 -23.36 8.01
C THR A 8 23.69 -23.24 6.55
N THR A 9 24.45 -24.19 6.02
CA THR A 9 25.02 -24.11 4.65
C THR A 9 23.94 -24.06 3.57
N TRP A 10 22.74 -24.59 3.86
CA TRP A 10 21.59 -24.59 2.95
C TRP A 10 20.77 -23.29 2.99
N HIS A 11 20.97 -22.39 3.97
CA HIS A 11 20.17 -21.17 4.14
C HIS A 11 20.24 -20.24 2.94
N GLY A 12 21.44 -19.98 2.42
CA GLY A 12 21.64 -19.11 1.26
C GLY A 12 20.94 -19.65 0.02
N LYS A 13 21.12 -20.95 -0.27
CA LYS A 13 20.47 -21.63 -1.41
C LYS A 13 18.94 -21.60 -1.25
N PHE A 14 18.43 -21.79 -0.05
CA PHE A 14 17.00 -21.70 0.24
C PHE A 14 16.43 -20.31 -0.06
N LEU A 15 17.10 -19.24 0.38
CA LEU A 15 16.64 -17.86 0.10
C LEU A 15 16.65 -17.55 -1.39
N VAL A 16 17.64 -18.06 -2.16
CA VAL A 16 17.67 -17.92 -3.63
C VAL A 16 16.46 -18.59 -4.28
N LEU A 17 16.15 -19.83 -3.91
CA LEU A 17 14.99 -20.55 -4.44
C LEU A 17 13.67 -19.83 -4.12
N VAL A 18 13.52 -19.37 -2.88
CA VAL A 18 12.33 -18.62 -2.45
C VAL A 18 12.22 -17.27 -3.16
N LYS A 19 13.35 -16.56 -3.38
CA LYS A 19 13.39 -15.31 -4.16
C LYS A 19 12.96 -15.54 -5.60
N GLY A 20 13.29 -16.70 -6.17
CA GLY A 20 12.82 -17.14 -7.50
C GLY A 20 11.34 -17.54 -7.55
N GLY A 21 10.57 -17.31 -6.49
CA GLY A 21 9.12 -17.59 -6.46
C GLY A 21 8.77 -19.00 -5.98
N MET A 22 9.75 -19.83 -5.61
CA MET A 22 9.50 -21.19 -5.14
C MET A 22 8.80 -21.21 -3.77
N THR A 23 7.92 -22.19 -3.56
CA THR A 23 7.28 -22.40 -2.25
C THR A 23 8.29 -22.92 -1.23
N PHE A 24 8.08 -22.66 0.07
CA PHE A 24 8.95 -23.23 1.11
C PHE A 24 8.97 -24.76 1.06
N LYS A 25 7.84 -25.41 0.76
CA LYS A 25 7.76 -26.87 0.64
C LYS A 25 8.65 -27.38 -0.49
N SER A 26 8.56 -26.76 -1.66
CA SER A 26 9.35 -27.14 -2.83
C SER A 26 10.84 -26.84 -2.61
N ALA A 27 11.17 -25.69 -2.03
CA ALA A 27 12.55 -25.28 -1.78
C ALA A 27 13.27 -26.22 -0.80
N VAL A 28 12.61 -26.66 0.28
CA VAL A 28 13.23 -27.65 1.19
C VAL A 28 13.32 -29.03 0.55
N GLY A 29 12.36 -29.41 -0.30
CA GLY A 29 12.42 -30.65 -1.07
C GLY A 29 13.62 -30.71 -2.01
N VAL A 30 13.91 -29.62 -2.73
CA VAL A 30 15.10 -29.50 -3.61
C VAL A 30 16.40 -29.57 -2.82
N LEU A 31 16.43 -29.03 -1.60
CA LEU A 31 17.62 -29.01 -0.76
C LEU A 31 17.81 -30.28 0.09
N GLY A 32 16.89 -31.25 0.01
CA GLY A 32 16.91 -32.44 0.86
C GLY A 32 16.70 -32.13 2.35
N VAL A 33 16.13 -30.96 2.67
CA VAL A 33 15.92 -30.51 4.05
C VAL A 33 14.49 -30.86 4.47
N SER A 34 14.33 -31.39 5.68
CA SER A 34 12.99 -31.66 6.20
C SER A 34 12.28 -30.37 6.62
N ARG A 35 10.95 -30.36 6.55
CA ARG A 35 10.14 -29.24 7.06
C ARG A 35 10.32 -29.02 8.58
N ALA A 36 10.60 -30.08 9.33
CA ALA A 36 10.92 -30.00 10.75
C ALA A 36 12.24 -29.25 10.97
N THR A 37 13.26 -29.56 10.18
CA THR A 37 14.56 -28.87 10.19
C THR A 37 14.40 -27.38 9.84
N LEU A 38 13.64 -27.04 8.79
CA LEU A 38 13.31 -25.65 8.47
C LEU A 38 12.63 -24.94 9.65
N SER A 39 11.66 -25.58 10.27
CA SER A 39 10.91 -24.99 11.40
C SER A 39 11.79 -24.80 12.63
N GLN A 40 12.71 -25.73 12.90
CA GLN A 40 13.69 -25.61 13.98
C GLN A 40 14.64 -24.43 13.73
N HIS A 41 15.11 -24.25 12.49
CA HIS A 41 15.95 -23.12 12.12
C HIS A 41 15.18 -21.79 12.16
N PHE A 42 13.91 -21.74 11.75
CA PHE A 42 13.08 -20.54 11.88
C PHE A 42 12.81 -20.11 13.33
N ARG A 43 12.84 -21.06 14.28
CA ARG A 43 12.75 -20.77 15.71
C ARG A 43 14.11 -20.32 16.27
N ALA A 44 15.19 -20.94 15.81
CA ALA A 44 16.55 -20.65 16.24
C ALA A 44 17.10 -19.32 15.67
N ASP A 45 16.66 -18.93 14.49
CA ASP A 45 17.08 -17.71 13.80
C ASP A 45 15.86 -16.93 13.26
N PRO A 46 15.37 -15.96 14.05
CA PRO A 46 14.28 -15.10 13.64
C PRO A 46 14.61 -14.25 12.41
N THR A 47 15.88 -13.88 12.19
CA THR A 47 16.28 -13.03 11.06
C THR A 47 16.15 -13.78 9.74
N PHE A 48 16.62 -15.03 9.69
CA PHE A 48 16.43 -15.92 8.55
C PHE A 48 14.95 -16.14 8.24
N ARG A 49 14.12 -16.34 9.26
CA ARG A 49 12.66 -16.48 9.10
C ARG A 49 12.03 -15.23 8.48
N VAL A 50 12.36 -14.04 8.97
CA VAL A 50 11.83 -12.78 8.45
C VAL A 50 12.26 -12.57 7.00
N GLN A 51 13.53 -12.82 6.68
CA GLN A 51 14.04 -12.73 5.31
C GLN A 51 13.33 -13.69 4.36
N ALA A 52 13.21 -14.97 4.72
CA ALA A 52 12.51 -15.97 3.91
C ALA A 52 11.04 -15.58 3.65
N ARG A 53 10.34 -15.08 4.67
CA ARG A 53 8.95 -14.61 4.53
C ARG A 53 8.85 -13.38 3.63
N ARG A 54 9.76 -12.42 3.77
CA ARG A 54 9.81 -11.21 2.93
C ARG A 54 10.02 -11.56 1.46
N LEU A 55 10.95 -12.48 1.19
CA LEU A 55 11.21 -12.98 -0.17
C LEU A 55 10.01 -13.74 -0.72
N ARG A 56 9.34 -14.57 0.10
CA ARG A 56 8.12 -15.28 -0.32
C ARG A 56 6.97 -14.33 -0.63
N LEU A 57 6.79 -13.28 0.17
CA LEU A 57 5.79 -12.25 -0.10
C LEU A 57 6.09 -11.51 -1.40
N ARG A 58 7.36 -11.17 -1.67
CA ARG A 58 7.75 -10.59 -2.98
C ARG A 58 7.57 -11.57 -4.14
N GLY A 59 7.87 -12.85 -3.95
CA GLY A 59 7.66 -13.88 -4.98
C GLY A 59 6.17 -14.17 -5.27
N LEU A 60 5.28 -13.94 -4.29
CA LEU A 60 3.83 -14.10 -4.44
C LEU A 60 3.13 -12.83 -4.95
N HIS A 61 3.63 -11.65 -4.58
CA HIS A 61 2.99 -10.36 -4.88
C HIS A 61 3.74 -9.55 -5.96
N GLY A 62 4.73 -10.14 -6.62
CA GLY A 62 5.54 -9.47 -7.63
C GLY A 62 6.59 -8.49 -7.06
N PRO A 63 7.28 -7.74 -7.94
CA PRO A 63 8.23 -6.70 -7.52
C PRO A 63 7.57 -5.71 -6.55
N ALA A 64 8.39 -4.96 -5.80
CA ALA A 64 7.87 -3.93 -4.90
C ALA A 64 6.83 -3.09 -5.66
N ALA A 65 5.65 -2.99 -5.07
CA ALA A 65 4.55 -2.15 -5.53
C ALA A 65 5.13 -0.82 -6.01
N ASP A 66 4.99 -0.52 -7.30
CA ASP A 66 5.42 0.76 -7.84
C ASP A 66 4.56 1.83 -7.19
N THR A 67 5.15 2.66 -6.33
CA THR A 67 4.44 3.69 -5.56
C THR A 67 4.59 5.08 -6.18
N SER A 68 5.21 5.20 -7.37
CA SER A 68 5.49 6.49 -8.01
C SER A 68 4.23 7.31 -8.31
N TRP A 69 3.09 6.65 -8.49
CA TRP A 69 1.79 7.28 -8.80
C TRP A 69 0.97 7.66 -7.56
N HIS A 70 1.45 7.35 -6.34
CA HIS A 70 0.72 7.64 -5.09
C HIS A 70 0.43 9.13 -4.89
N CYS A 71 1.30 10.03 -5.35
CA CYS A 71 1.08 11.47 -5.22
C CYS A 71 0.01 12.01 -6.16
N LEU A 72 -0.26 11.33 -7.28
CA LEU A 72 -1.22 11.77 -8.29
C LEU A 72 -2.64 11.28 -8.00
N LEU A 73 -2.77 10.12 -7.33
CA LEU A 73 -4.07 9.51 -7.05
C LEU A 73 -5.02 10.41 -6.24
N PRO A 74 -4.60 11.06 -5.13
CA PRO A 74 -5.49 11.92 -4.35
C PRO A 74 -6.09 13.05 -5.18
N GLY A 75 -5.30 13.72 -6.02
CA GLY A 75 -5.78 14.82 -6.87
C GLY A 75 -6.77 14.36 -7.94
N LEU A 76 -6.55 13.17 -8.53
CA LEU A 76 -7.50 12.60 -9.49
C LEU A 76 -8.84 12.29 -8.82
N LEU A 77 -8.82 11.62 -7.67
CA LEU A 77 -10.05 11.29 -6.94
C LEU A 77 -10.75 12.55 -6.40
N ALA A 78 -9.99 13.54 -5.95
CA ALA A 78 -10.51 14.82 -5.50
C ALA A 78 -11.15 15.62 -6.64
N SER A 79 -10.79 15.41 -7.92
CA SER A 79 -11.50 16.04 -9.04
C SER A 79 -12.80 15.32 -9.44
N GLY A 80 -13.33 14.45 -8.58
CA GLY A 80 -14.55 13.68 -8.81
C GLY A 80 -14.40 12.44 -9.69
N LEU A 81 -13.17 12.06 -10.08
CA LEU A 81 -12.95 10.82 -10.85
C LEU A 81 -13.18 9.59 -9.97
N SER A 82 -13.88 8.59 -10.51
CA SER A 82 -14.00 7.29 -9.85
C SER A 82 -12.66 6.52 -9.88
N ILE A 83 -12.49 5.55 -8.96
CA ILE A 83 -11.28 4.71 -8.91
C ILE A 83 -10.95 4.06 -10.27
N PRO A 84 -11.90 3.49 -11.04
CA PRO A 84 -11.60 2.97 -12.36
C PRO A 84 -11.04 4.02 -13.33
N GLN A 85 -11.62 5.22 -13.36
CA GLN A 85 -11.20 6.30 -14.25
C GLN A 85 -9.82 6.87 -13.83
N ALA A 86 -9.59 7.04 -12.54
CA ALA A 86 -8.29 7.46 -12.02
C ALA A 86 -7.21 6.39 -12.34
N ALA A 87 -7.54 5.10 -12.19
CA ALA A 87 -6.62 4.01 -12.54
C ALA A 87 -6.25 4.02 -14.03
N GLU A 88 -7.22 4.24 -14.91
CA GLU A 88 -7.00 4.40 -16.35
C GLU A 88 -6.05 5.56 -16.65
N ARG A 89 -6.25 6.73 -16.02
CA ARG A 89 -5.36 7.90 -16.17
C ARG A 89 -3.94 7.65 -15.67
N LEU A 90 -3.77 6.78 -14.68
CA LEU A 90 -2.47 6.39 -14.15
C LEU A 90 -1.82 5.24 -14.93
N GLY A 91 -2.51 4.68 -15.94
CA GLY A 91 -2.06 3.50 -16.68
C GLY A 91 -1.99 2.24 -15.79
N ARG A 92 -2.86 2.14 -14.78
CA ARG A 92 -2.89 1.04 -13.80
C ARG A 92 -4.23 0.31 -13.81
N SER A 93 -4.22 -0.93 -13.30
CA SER A 93 -5.45 -1.67 -13.06
C SER A 93 -6.19 -1.10 -11.84
N PRO A 94 -7.54 -0.97 -11.89
CA PRO A 94 -8.34 -0.57 -10.74
C PRO A 94 -8.15 -1.48 -9.51
N ILE A 95 -7.85 -2.76 -9.74
CA ILE A 95 -7.57 -3.74 -8.68
C ILE A 95 -6.27 -3.34 -7.96
N THR A 96 -5.22 -2.99 -8.71
CA THR A 96 -3.95 -2.54 -8.16
C THR A 96 -4.12 -1.29 -7.30
N VAL A 97 -4.92 -0.32 -7.76
CA VAL A 97 -5.22 0.90 -7.00
C VAL A 97 -5.92 0.56 -5.67
N ARG A 98 -6.95 -0.30 -5.69
CA ARG A 98 -7.65 -0.74 -4.48
C ARG A 98 -6.75 -1.48 -3.50
N GLU A 99 -5.91 -2.39 -3.99
CA GLU A 99 -4.96 -3.11 -3.15
C GLU A 99 -3.95 -2.16 -2.49
N HIS A 100 -3.48 -1.14 -3.20
CA HIS A 100 -2.56 -0.16 -2.64
C HIS A 100 -3.24 0.71 -1.58
N LEU A 101 -4.49 1.14 -1.80
CA LEU A 101 -5.26 1.86 -0.78
C LEU A 101 -5.48 1.02 0.49
N HIS A 102 -5.65 -0.29 0.36
CA HIS A 102 -5.75 -1.19 1.51
C HIS A 102 -4.40 -1.41 2.20
N ARG A 103 -3.30 -1.44 1.44
CA ARG A 103 -1.97 -1.78 1.93
C ARG A 103 -1.18 -0.60 2.49
N PHE A 104 -1.43 0.61 1.99
CA PHE A 104 -0.71 1.83 2.35
C PHE A 104 -1.67 2.82 3.01
N SER A 105 -1.63 2.86 4.34
CA SER A 105 -2.44 3.79 5.14
C SER A 105 -2.22 5.25 4.75
N ASP A 106 -0.97 5.63 4.46
CA ASP A 106 -0.62 7.03 4.17
C ASP A 106 -1.25 7.50 2.85
N LEU A 107 -1.32 6.61 1.85
CA LEU A 107 -2.01 6.88 0.58
C LEU A 107 -3.51 7.06 0.83
N ARG A 108 -4.11 6.20 1.65
CA ARG A 108 -5.52 6.31 2.01
C ARG A 108 -5.81 7.63 2.74
N THR A 109 -4.99 8.01 3.71
CA THR A 109 -5.12 9.28 4.42
C THR A 109 -4.97 10.48 3.49
N ALA A 110 -4.02 10.43 2.54
CA ALA A 110 -3.87 11.49 1.54
C ALA A 110 -5.10 11.63 0.63
N VAL A 111 -5.72 10.51 0.21
CA VAL A 111 -6.97 10.51 -0.55
C VAL A 111 -8.11 11.10 0.26
N GLU A 112 -8.28 10.67 1.52
CA GLU A 112 -9.33 11.19 2.41
C GLU A 112 -9.16 12.71 2.65
N ALA A 113 -7.93 13.18 2.85
CA ALA A 113 -7.63 14.60 3.01
C ALA A 113 -7.93 15.42 1.74
N ALA A 114 -7.56 14.90 0.56
CA ALA A 114 -7.82 15.59 -0.71
C ALA A 114 -9.32 15.70 -1.02
N LEU A 115 -10.10 14.67 -0.69
CA LEU A 115 -11.56 14.69 -0.82
C LEU A 115 -12.21 15.72 0.14
N GLN A 116 -11.63 15.95 1.32
CA GLN A 116 -12.11 16.97 2.26
C GLN A 116 -11.77 18.40 1.82
N GLN A 117 -10.67 18.61 1.08
CA GLN A 117 -10.28 19.94 0.60
C GLN A 117 -11.19 20.47 -0.51
N GLU A 118 -11.72 19.60 -1.38
CA GLU A 118 -12.68 20.01 -2.42
C GLU A 118 -13.98 20.58 -1.79
N VAL A 119 -14.43 20.00 -0.67
CA VAL A 119 -15.59 20.48 0.09
C VAL A 119 -15.36 21.86 0.71
N GLN A 120 -14.11 22.25 0.99
CA GLN A 120 -13.77 23.58 1.54
C GLN A 120 -13.49 24.64 0.47
N THR A 121 -13.54 24.29 -0.81
CA THR A 121 -13.38 25.25 -1.92
C THR A 121 -14.72 25.63 -2.58
N GLU A 122 -15.83 25.50 -1.86
CA GLU A 122 -17.06 26.23 -2.21
C GLU A 122 -16.86 27.74 -1.98
N PRO A 123 -17.40 28.61 -2.87
CA PRO A 123 -17.07 30.02 -2.92
C PRO A 123 -17.60 30.75 -1.69
N LEU A 124 -16.81 31.73 -1.20
CA LEU A 124 -17.22 32.71 -0.19
C LEU A 124 -18.71 33.07 -0.35
N PRO A 125 -19.55 32.95 0.69
CA PRO A 125 -20.87 33.59 0.65
C PRO A 125 -20.63 35.07 0.40
N ALA A 126 -21.21 35.57 -0.70
CA ALA A 126 -21.19 36.99 -1.04
C ALA A 126 -21.57 37.80 0.20
N PRO A 127 -20.88 38.93 0.48
CA PRO A 127 -21.22 39.73 1.65
C PRO A 127 -22.69 40.11 1.56
N GLU A 128 -23.45 39.68 2.55
CA GLU A 128 -24.83 40.06 2.74
C GLU A 128 -24.91 41.58 2.59
N ARG A 129 -25.71 42.04 1.62
CA ARG A 129 -26.10 43.44 1.55
C ARG A 129 -26.99 43.72 2.74
N SER A 130 -26.33 44.02 3.86
CA SER A 130 -26.92 44.64 5.04
C SER A 130 -27.79 45.81 4.61
N ALA A 131 -28.99 45.82 5.19
CA ALA A 131 -30.02 46.81 5.00
C ALA A 131 -29.53 48.26 5.13
N CYS A 132 -29.98 49.12 4.24
CA CYS A 132 -30.11 50.55 4.51
C CYS A 132 -31.58 50.86 4.81
N PRO A 133 -31.93 51.42 5.98
CA PRO A 133 -33.26 51.93 6.25
C PRO A 133 -33.41 53.40 5.78
N GLY A 134 -34.46 53.68 5.01
CA GLY A 134 -35.00 55.03 4.71
C GLY A 134 -34.30 55.81 3.59
N PRO A 135 -34.96 56.81 2.95
CA PRO A 135 -35.96 57.71 3.55
C PRO A 135 -37.30 57.77 2.81
N GLY A 136 -38.29 58.36 3.47
CA GLY A 136 -39.67 58.46 2.98
C GLY A 136 -39.84 59.23 1.67
N SER A 137 -40.96 58.94 1.00
CA SER A 137 -41.53 59.80 -0.03
C SER A 137 -43.06 59.68 -0.02
N ILE A 138 -43.65 60.75 0.48
CA ILE A 138 -44.92 61.42 0.13
C ILE A 138 -45.52 60.95 -1.22
N ASP A 139 -46.82 60.59 -1.25
CA ASP A 139 -47.76 61.03 -2.29
C ASP A 139 -49.24 60.87 -1.85
N ARG A 140 -49.99 61.98 -2.01
CA ARG A 140 -51.46 62.21 -2.04
C ARG A 140 -52.34 62.00 -0.80
#